data_AF-D4BRS7-F1
#
_entry.id   AF-D4BRS7-F1
#
_cell.length_a   1.000
_cell.length_b   1.000
_cell.length_c   1.000
_cell.angle_alpha   90.00
_cell.angle_beta   90.00
_cell.angle_gamma   90.00
#
_symmetry.space_group_name_H-M   'P 1'
#
loop_
_entity.id
_entity.type
_entity.pdbx_description
1 polymer ?
#
loop_
_entity_poly.entity_id
_entity_poly.type
_entity_poly.pdbx_seq_one_letter_code
_entity_poly.pdbx_strand_id
1 'polypeptide(L)'
;MRKKIIAITAATLLLATACGCGSQQEPAPTTAKTPDVSAQQEKPQQQAAEKTAQSFVDEFNANSSTPITDVEKFTPSDANGPYYRTEYRTGAFSDADALHGKLGQLSVDVLVYGAVLGYGENDMIRVYVDGPHDEIDGVFPIMAKTLDPSLSDQDIQSQLAKEYPSNDLVYAETHKLIESAYIDGDHAFLDAKIN
;
A
#
# COMPACT_ATOMS: atom_id res chain seq x y z
N MET A 1 14.11 -42.02 -27.92
CA MET A 1 14.12 -42.69 -26.60
C MET A 1 14.49 -41.62 -25.56
N ARG A 2 13.77 -41.28 -24.49
CA ARG A 2 12.52 -41.73 -23.85
C ARG A 2 11.76 -40.47 -23.39
N LYS A 3 10.47 -40.38 -23.73
CA LYS A 3 9.53 -39.38 -23.18
C LYS A 3 8.99 -39.93 -21.85
N LYS A 4 8.88 -39.10 -20.81
CA LYS A 4 8.12 -39.44 -19.60
C LYS A 4 6.85 -38.59 -19.59
N ILE A 5 5.74 -39.27 -19.85
CA ILE A 5 4.36 -38.80 -19.65
C ILE A 5 4.01 -39.21 -18.22
N ILE A 6 3.55 -38.29 -17.38
CA ILE A 6 2.93 -38.62 -16.10
C ILE A 6 1.45 -38.30 -16.20
N ALA A 7 0.67 -39.34 -15.94
CA ALA A 7 -0.77 -39.43 -16.15
C ALA A 7 -1.56 -38.75 -15.02
N ILE A 8 -2.74 -38.32 -15.44
CA ILE A 8 -3.86 -37.78 -14.67
C ILE A 8 -4.46 -38.87 -13.77
N THR A 9 -4.85 -38.50 -12.54
CA THR A 9 -5.86 -39.26 -11.79
C THR A 9 -6.91 -38.31 -11.26
N ALA A 10 -8.07 -38.31 -11.92
CA ALA A 10 -9.31 -37.74 -11.43
C ALA A 10 -9.96 -38.75 -10.47
N ALA A 11 -10.41 -38.29 -9.30
CA ALA A 11 -11.23 -39.08 -8.40
C ALA A 11 -12.63 -38.45 -8.36
N THR A 12 -13.64 -39.23 -8.74
CA THR A 12 -15.04 -38.85 -8.72
C THR A 12 -15.81 -39.74 -7.76
N LEU A 13 -16.75 -39.11 -7.05
CA LEU A 13 -18.05 -39.61 -6.57
C LEU A 13 -18.12 -40.44 -5.28
N LEU A 14 -19.01 -40.00 -4.37
CA LEU A 14 -20.17 -40.77 -3.91
C LEU A 14 -21.21 -39.83 -3.26
N LEU A 15 -22.43 -39.81 -3.82
CA LEU A 15 -23.63 -39.26 -3.20
C LEU A 15 -24.23 -40.30 -2.22
N ALA A 16 -24.82 -39.83 -1.13
CA ALA A 16 -25.85 -40.55 -0.40
C ALA A 16 -27.01 -39.60 -0.04
N THR A 17 -28.17 -39.85 -0.65
CA THR A 17 -29.48 -39.30 -0.29
C THR A 17 -30.17 -40.24 0.69
N ALA A 18 -30.82 -39.68 1.70
CA ALA A 18 -31.89 -40.36 2.44
C ALA A 18 -33.03 -39.37 2.71
N CYS A 19 -34.19 -39.65 2.10
CA CYS A 19 -35.47 -39.03 2.39
C CYS A 19 -36.12 -39.67 3.62
N GLY A 20 -36.83 -38.88 4.41
CA GLY A 20 -37.80 -39.36 5.39
C GLY A 20 -38.84 -38.27 5.69
N CYS A 21 -40.07 -38.46 5.21
CA CYS A 21 -41.26 -37.64 5.49
C CYS A 21 -42.04 -38.21 6.70
N GLY A 22 -42.66 -37.34 7.50
CA GLY A 22 -43.68 -37.73 8.49
C GLY A 22 -44.16 -36.56 9.36
N SER A 23 -45.46 -36.27 9.33
CA SER A 23 -46.14 -35.05 9.79
C SER A 23 -46.55 -35.00 11.28
N GLN A 24 -46.61 -33.75 11.78
CA GLN A 24 -47.52 -33.13 12.78
C GLN A 24 -47.68 -33.71 14.21
N GLN A 25 -47.32 -32.89 15.22
CA GLN A 25 -48.25 -32.45 16.29
C GLN A 25 -47.73 -31.20 17.02
N GLU A 26 -48.58 -30.18 17.13
CA GLU A 26 -48.39 -28.96 17.97
C GLU A 26 -48.65 -29.28 19.45
N PRO A 27 -48.01 -28.57 20.39
CA PRO A 27 -48.73 -27.52 21.11
C PRO A 27 -47.88 -26.26 21.41
N ALA A 28 -48.47 -25.08 21.27
CA ALA A 28 -47.97 -23.82 21.82
C ALA A 28 -48.41 -23.63 23.30
N PRO A 29 -47.97 -22.59 24.05
CA PRO A 29 -46.90 -21.61 23.78
C PRO A 29 -45.88 -21.50 24.95
N THR A 30 -44.65 -21.07 24.69
CA THR A 30 -43.84 -20.39 25.73
C THR A 30 -43.01 -19.30 25.08
N THR A 31 -43.36 -18.07 25.43
CA THR A 31 -42.66 -16.84 25.12
C THR A 31 -41.24 -16.89 25.67
N ALA A 32 -40.23 -16.89 24.81
CA ALA A 32 -38.84 -16.60 25.20
C ALA A 32 -38.15 -15.84 24.07
N LYS A 33 -37.61 -14.69 24.46
CA LYS A 33 -37.08 -13.61 23.62
C LYS A 33 -35.92 -14.09 22.74
N THR A 34 -35.96 -13.70 21.48
CA THR A 34 -34.79 -13.61 20.59
C THR A 34 -33.76 -12.64 21.19
N PRO A 35 -32.47 -13.00 21.25
CA PRO A 35 -31.40 -12.03 21.16
C PRO A 35 -30.84 -12.11 19.73
N ASP A 36 -31.30 -11.19 18.90
CA ASP A 36 -30.53 -10.73 17.75
C ASP A 36 -29.38 -9.89 18.31
N VAL A 37 -28.16 -10.40 18.19
CA VAL A 37 -26.94 -9.59 18.25
C VAL A 37 -26.01 -10.14 17.18
N SER A 38 -26.23 -9.69 15.95
CA SER A 38 -25.14 -9.54 14.99
C SER A 38 -24.12 -8.57 15.59
N ALA A 39 -23.12 -9.12 16.29
CA ALA A 39 -21.90 -8.40 16.58
C ALA A 39 -21.10 -8.32 15.28
N GLN A 40 -21.44 -7.35 14.43
CA GLN A 40 -20.48 -6.82 13.48
C GLN A 40 -19.35 -6.25 14.33
N GLN A 41 -18.25 -6.98 14.35
CA GLN A 41 -17.00 -6.57 14.94
C GLN A 41 -16.52 -5.37 14.12
N GLU A 42 -16.89 -4.16 14.52
CA GLU A 42 -16.28 -2.93 14.03
C GLU A 42 -14.77 -3.08 14.27
N LYS A 43 -14.01 -3.15 13.17
CA LYS A 43 -12.56 -3.05 13.19
C LYS A 43 -12.23 -1.80 14.00
N PRO A 44 -11.37 -1.87 15.03
CA PRO A 44 -10.98 -0.69 15.78
C PRO A 44 -10.55 0.37 14.77
N GLN A 45 -11.23 1.51 14.79
CA GLN A 45 -10.77 2.70 14.08
C GLN A 45 -9.41 3.01 14.69
N GLN A 46 -8.35 2.60 13.99
CA GLN A 46 -6.97 2.95 14.34
C GLN A 46 -6.96 4.46 14.46
N GLN A 47 -6.77 4.95 15.69
CA GLN A 47 -6.24 6.28 15.90
C GLN A 47 -5.03 6.38 14.98
N ALA A 48 -5.06 7.31 14.02
CA ALA A 48 -4.01 7.46 13.04
C ALA A 48 -2.70 7.62 13.81
N ALA A 49 -1.84 6.60 13.74
CA ALA A 49 -0.49 6.73 14.26
C ALA A 49 0.19 7.83 13.42
N GLU A 50 0.96 8.68 14.08
CA GLU A 50 1.76 9.71 13.41
C GLU A 50 2.55 9.06 12.27
N LYS A 51 2.35 9.53 11.02
CA LYS A 51 3.13 9.00 9.89
C LYS A 51 4.57 9.48 10.01
N THR A 52 5.45 8.54 10.32
CA THR A 52 6.91 8.66 10.23
C THR A 52 7.42 7.93 9.00
N ALA A 53 8.66 8.19 8.58
CA ALA A 53 9.27 7.43 7.49
C ALA A 53 9.31 5.93 7.81
N GLN A 54 9.59 5.57 9.06
CA GLN A 54 9.58 4.17 9.51
C GLN A 54 8.18 3.55 9.45
N SER A 55 7.14 4.28 9.84
CA SER A 55 5.76 3.75 9.79
C SER A 55 5.32 3.41 8.36
N PHE A 56 5.75 4.19 7.37
CA PHE A 56 5.51 3.87 5.97
C PHE A 56 6.22 2.57 5.57
N VAL A 57 7.50 2.42 5.94
CA VAL A 57 8.27 1.20 5.65
C VAL A 57 7.59 -0.03 6.26
N ASP A 58 7.14 0.08 7.52
CA ASP A 58 6.46 -1.00 8.21
C ASP A 58 5.12 -1.37 7.54
N GLU A 59 4.32 -0.35 7.17
CA GLU A 59 3.03 -0.55 6.51
C GLU A 59 3.20 -1.12 5.09
N PHE A 60 4.17 -0.62 4.32
CA PHE A 60 4.50 -1.18 3.01
C PHE A 60 4.92 -2.65 3.15
N ASN A 61 5.84 -2.96 4.07
CA ASN A 61 6.35 -4.32 4.29
C ASN A 61 5.25 -5.29 4.75
N ALA A 62 4.26 -4.82 5.50
CA ALA A 62 3.11 -5.64 5.90
C ALA A 62 2.19 -6.01 4.73
N ASN A 63 2.20 -5.24 3.64
CA ASN A 63 1.32 -5.40 2.48
C ASN A 63 2.04 -5.85 1.20
N SER A 64 3.37 -5.97 1.24
CA SER A 64 4.21 -6.35 0.08
C SER A 64 4.80 -7.74 0.25
N SER A 65 4.88 -8.50 -0.86
CA SER A 65 5.64 -9.75 -0.90
C SER A 65 7.16 -9.54 -0.97
N THR A 66 7.59 -8.34 -1.40
CA THR A 66 8.99 -7.93 -1.43
C THR A 66 9.16 -6.80 -0.42
N PRO A 67 9.86 -7.00 0.70
CA PRO A 67 10.02 -5.95 1.70
C PRO A 67 11.10 -4.94 1.27
N ILE A 68 10.97 -3.72 1.80
CA ILE A 68 12.06 -2.74 1.89
C ILE A 68 13.01 -3.23 2.99
N THR A 69 14.27 -3.46 2.62
CA THR A 69 15.37 -3.93 3.47
C THR A 69 16.51 -2.92 3.51
N ASP A 70 17.56 -3.21 4.28
CA ASP A 70 18.76 -2.37 4.41
C ASP A 70 18.43 -0.90 4.73
N VAL A 71 17.43 -0.73 5.59
CA VAL A 71 16.88 0.58 5.94
C VAL A 71 17.88 1.35 6.79
N GLU A 72 18.26 2.53 6.32
CA GLU A 72 19.15 3.43 7.05
C GLU A 72 18.68 4.88 7.01
N LYS A 73 18.97 5.61 8.09
CA LYS A 73 18.64 7.02 8.20
C LYS A 73 19.66 7.87 7.46
N PHE A 74 19.21 8.89 6.76
CA PHE A 74 20.09 9.87 6.11
C PHE A 74 19.65 11.31 6.38
N THR A 75 20.50 12.26 6.05
CA THR A 75 20.24 13.70 6.19
C THR A 75 20.04 14.30 4.80
N PRO A 76 18.81 14.65 4.40
CA PRO A 76 18.53 15.19 3.05
C PRO A 76 19.32 16.45 2.71
N SER A 77 19.61 17.29 3.72
CA SER A 77 20.37 18.53 3.55
C SER A 77 21.89 18.35 3.41
N ASP A 78 22.42 17.12 3.60
CA ASP A 78 23.83 16.84 3.36
C ASP A 78 24.10 16.65 1.86
N ALA A 79 24.58 17.72 1.22
CA ALA A 79 24.91 17.74 -0.22
C ALA A 79 26.02 16.75 -0.64
N ASN A 80 26.78 16.20 0.32
CA ASN A 80 27.80 15.18 0.05
C ASN A 80 27.33 13.77 0.44
N GLY A 81 26.10 13.63 0.96
CA GLY A 81 25.52 12.37 1.36
C GLY A 81 25.21 11.47 0.16
N PRO A 82 25.22 10.13 0.35
CA PRO A 82 25.04 9.16 -0.73
C PRO A 82 23.64 9.21 -1.37
N TYR A 83 22.65 9.74 -0.65
CA TYR A 83 21.24 9.82 -1.07
C TYR A 83 20.80 11.25 -1.35
N TYR A 84 21.74 12.17 -1.53
CA TYR A 84 21.41 13.56 -1.80
C TYR A 84 20.71 13.73 -3.16
N ARG A 85 19.57 14.44 -3.15
CA ARG A 85 18.90 14.94 -4.35
C ARG A 85 18.92 16.46 -4.36
N THR A 86 18.99 17.03 -5.55
CA THR A 86 19.05 18.50 -5.74
C THR A 86 17.86 19.22 -5.09
N GLU A 87 16.68 18.60 -5.05
CA GLU A 87 15.48 19.17 -4.41
C GLU A 87 15.62 19.31 -2.89
N TYR A 88 16.41 18.46 -2.24
CA TYR A 88 16.59 18.48 -0.79
C TYR A 88 17.34 19.72 -0.28
N ARG A 89 17.90 20.54 -1.18
CA ARG A 89 18.43 21.87 -0.83
C ARG A 89 17.36 22.84 -0.32
N THR A 90 16.08 22.56 -0.59
CA THR A 90 15.00 23.48 -0.23
C THR A 90 14.68 23.39 1.25
N GLY A 91 14.21 24.51 1.82
CA GLY A 91 13.98 24.61 3.26
C GLY A 91 12.97 23.59 3.83
N ALA A 92 12.07 23.07 3.00
CA ALA A 92 11.04 22.10 3.41
C ALA A 92 11.62 20.73 3.81
N PHE A 93 12.84 20.40 3.37
CA PHE A 93 13.53 19.14 3.71
C PHE A 93 14.59 19.32 4.80
N SER A 94 14.76 20.53 5.35
CA SER A 94 15.85 20.85 6.27
C SER A 94 15.86 19.96 7.52
N ASP A 95 14.68 19.67 8.06
CA ASP A 95 14.45 18.84 9.25
C ASP A 95 13.60 17.59 8.93
N ALA A 96 13.69 17.08 7.70
CA ALA A 96 12.92 15.91 7.29
C ALA A 96 13.40 14.63 8.02
N ASP A 97 12.45 13.78 8.42
CA ASP A 97 12.74 12.40 8.82
C ASP A 97 12.87 11.55 7.56
N ALA A 98 14.07 11.03 7.30
CA ALA A 98 14.40 10.45 6.01
C ALA A 98 15.09 9.08 6.16
N LEU A 99 14.56 8.10 5.43
CA LEU A 99 15.09 6.74 5.36
C LEU A 99 15.40 6.38 3.91
N HIS A 100 16.54 5.73 3.70
CA HIS A 100 16.86 5.01 2.48
C HIS A 100 16.67 3.51 2.71
N GLY A 101 16.27 2.77 1.67
CA GLY A 101 16.21 1.32 1.70
C GLY A 101 16.30 0.67 0.32
N LYS A 102 16.34 -0.66 0.31
CA LYS A 102 16.37 -1.50 -0.90
C LYS A 102 15.08 -2.31 -1.04
N LEU A 103 14.53 -2.35 -2.24
CA LEU A 103 13.33 -3.11 -2.56
C LEU A 103 13.59 -3.93 -3.83
N GLY A 104 14.12 -5.14 -3.67
CA GLY A 104 14.63 -5.90 -4.82
C GLY A 104 15.82 -5.18 -5.47
N GLN A 105 15.71 -4.82 -6.75
CA GLN A 105 16.74 -4.01 -7.43
C GLN A 105 16.50 -2.50 -7.28
N LEU A 106 15.39 -2.11 -6.64
CA LEU A 106 15.00 -0.73 -6.47
C LEU A 106 15.70 -0.08 -5.26
N SER A 107 15.97 1.20 -5.42
CA SER A 107 16.35 2.15 -4.38
C SER A 107 15.11 2.89 -3.92
N VAL A 108 14.87 3.02 -2.62
CA VAL A 108 13.69 3.72 -2.08
C VAL A 108 14.13 4.76 -1.05
N ASP A 109 13.72 6.01 -1.24
CA ASP A 109 13.86 7.06 -0.22
C ASP A 109 12.48 7.45 0.29
N VAL A 110 12.28 7.45 1.61
CA VAL A 110 11.05 7.85 2.28
C VAL A 110 11.36 9.06 3.15
N LEU A 111 10.64 10.17 2.94
CA LEU A 111 10.87 11.44 3.62
C LEU A 111 9.56 11.96 4.19
N VAL A 112 9.53 12.20 5.49
CA VAL A 112 8.50 13.03 6.14
C VAL A 112 9.05 14.43 6.29
N TYR A 113 8.43 15.40 5.61
CA TYR A 113 8.96 16.75 5.39
C TYR A 113 7.81 17.79 5.41
N GLY A 114 8.15 19.07 5.28
CA GLY A 114 7.16 20.16 5.23
C GLY A 114 7.53 21.35 6.10
N ALA A 115 8.22 21.11 7.22
CA ALA A 115 8.75 22.17 8.07
C ALA A 115 9.79 22.99 7.30
N VAL A 116 9.51 24.29 7.12
CA VAL A 116 10.37 25.17 6.32
C VAL A 116 11.40 25.81 7.24
N LEU A 117 12.67 25.43 7.08
CA LEU A 117 13.79 25.94 7.88
C LEU A 117 13.56 25.75 9.39
N GLY A 118 12.97 24.61 9.78
CA GLY A 118 12.63 24.28 11.17
C GLY A 118 11.41 25.00 11.75
N TYR A 119 10.61 25.65 10.91
CA TYR A 119 9.34 26.25 11.31
C TYR A 119 8.15 25.50 10.71
N GLY A 120 7.17 25.17 11.54
CA GLY A 120 5.98 24.39 11.16
C GLY A 120 6.10 22.91 11.54
N GLU A 121 5.23 22.09 10.97
CA GLU A 121 5.22 20.64 11.13
C GLU A 121 5.60 19.97 9.81
N ASN A 122 6.15 18.77 9.89
CA ASN A 122 6.31 17.93 8.71
C ASN A 122 4.95 17.27 8.42
N ASP A 123 4.17 17.86 7.53
CA ASP A 123 2.81 17.47 7.18
C ASP A 123 2.72 16.73 5.83
N MET A 124 3.87 16.45 5.21
CA MET A 124 3.97 15.75 3.94
C MET A 124 4.87 14.52 4.06
N ILE A 125 4.54 13.50 3.30
CA ILE A 125 5.39 12.33 3.09
C ILE A 125 5.66 12.17 1.59
N ARG A 126 6.93 12.01 1.23
CA ARG A 126 7.38 11.73 -0.12
C ARG A 126 8.13 10.41 -0.18
N VAL A 127 7.82 9.61 -1.18
CA VAL A 127 8.49 8.35 -1.48
C VAL A 127 9.09 8.44 -2.87
N TYR A 128 10.41 8.33 -2.98
CA TYR A 128 11.12 8.16 -4.24
C TYR A 128 11.43 6.68 -4.45
N VAL A 129 11.35 6.25 -5.70
CA VAL A 129 11.83 4.94 -6.13
C VAL A 129 12.64 5.09 -7.40
N ASP A 130 13.83 4.52 -7.41
CA ASP A 130 14.68 4.44 -8.60
C ASP A 130 15.05 2.99 -8.90
N GLY A 131 15.11 2.63 -10.18
CA GLY A 131 15.52 1.32 -10.65
C GLY A 131 14.77 0.88 -11.92
N PRO A 132 14.75 -0.42 -12.26
CA PRO A 132 14.10 -0.90 -13.48
C PRO A 132 12.61 -0.54 -13.53
N HIS A 133 12.15 -0.01 -14.67
CA HIS A 133 10.78 0.47 -14.86
C HIS A 133 9.72 -0.61 -14.57
N ASP A 134 9.97 -1.85 -15.00
CA ASP A 134 9.09 -2.99 -14.76
C ASP A 134 8.99 -3.37 -13.28
N GLU A 135 10.06 -3.19 -12.51
CA GLU A 135 10.01 -3.36 -11.05
C GLU A 135 9.26 -2.21 -10.38
N ILE A 136 9.45 -0.96 -10.84
CA ILE A 136 8.68 0.20 -10.36
C ILE A 136 7.19 -0.02 -10.56
N ASP A 137 6.75 -0.43 -11.76
CA ASP A 137 5.35 -0.72 -12.06
C ASP A 137 4.76 -1.79 -11.13
N GLY A 138 5.56 -2.78 -10.75
CA GLY A 138 5.16 -3.85 -9.85
C GLY A 138 4.89 -3.40 -8.42
N VAL A 139 5.61 -2.37 -7.93
CA VAL A 139 5.52 -1.92 -6.53
C VAL A 139 4.72 -0.63 -6.35
N PHE A 140 4.56 0.16 -7.41
CA PHE A 140 3.85 1.44 -7.41
C PHE A 140 2.42 1.35 -6.84
N PRO A 141 1.59 0.33 -7.17
CA PRO A 141 0.25 0.21 -6.58
C PRO A 141 0.26 0.07 -5.05
N ILE A 142 1.22 -0.65 -4.50
CA ILE A 142 1.32 -0.87 -3.05
C ILE A 142 1.71 0.44 -2.39
N MET A 143 2.74 1.13 -2.90
CA MET A 143 3.16 2.43 -2.36
C MET A 143 2.06 3.48 -2.42
N ALA A 144 1.36 3.58 -3.56
CA ALA A 144 0.26 4.51 -3.74
C ALA A 144 -0.84 4.25 -2.70
N LYS A 145 -1.20 2.98 -2.45
CA LYS A 145 -2.19 2.62 -1.42
C LYS A 145 -1.69 2.77 0.01
N THR A 146 -0.41 2.59 0.28
CA THR A 146 0.18 2.87 1.60
C THR A 146 0.13 4.37 1.90
N LEU A 147 0.30 5.22 0.88
CA LEU A 147 0.19 6.68 1.04
C LEU A 147 -1.26 7.13 1.12
N ASP A 148 -2.09 6.68 0.18
CA ASP A 148 -3.48 7.06 0.02
C ASP A 148 -4.38 5.83 -0.21
N PRO A 149 -4.88 5.21 0.87
CA PRO A 149 -5.71 4.01 0.77
C PRO A 149 -7.05 4.22 0.04
N SER A 150 -7.47 5.46 -0.25
CA SER A 150 -8.70 5.70 -0.99
C SER A 150 -8.56 5.59 -2.49
N LEU A 151 -7.32 5.58 -3.02
CA LEU A 151 -7.07 5.38 -4.45
C LEU A 151 -7.68 4.07 -4.94
N SER A 152 -8.45 4.16 -6.02
CA SER A 152 -8.96 2.99 -6.71
C SER A 152 -7.86 2.29 -7.51
N ASP A 153 -8.00 0.97 -7.70
CA ASP A 153 -7.12 0.23 -8.61
C ASP A 153 -7.18 0.80 -10.04
N GLN A 154 -8.36 1.24 -10.47
CA GLN A 154 -8.53 1.82 -11.80
C GLN A 154 -7.72 3.09 -12.00
N ASP A 155 -7.67 3.98 -11.01
CA ASP A 155 -6.90 5.22 -11.09
C ASP A 155 -5.40 4.94 -11.14
N ILE A 156 -4.93 4.01 -10.31
CA ILE A 156 -3.53 3.55 -10.30
C ILE A 156 -3.15 2.92 -11.65
N GLN A 157 -3.98 2.02 -12.18
CA GLN A 157 -3.72 1.40 -13.48
C GLN A 157 -3.77 2.42 -14.62
N SER A 158 -4.61 3.44 -14.53
CA SER A 158 -4.68 4.52 -15.53
C SER A 158 -3.41 5.37 -15.55
N GLN A 159 -2.80 5.60 -14.39
CA GLN A 159 -1.49 6.25 -14.26
C GLN A 159 -0.38 5.37 -14.86
N LEU A 160 -0.34 4.08 -14.54
CA LEU A 160 0.68 3.14 -15.05
C LEU A 160 0.56 2.90 -16.56
N ALA A 161 -0.63 3.05 -17.15
CA ALA A 161 -0.83 2.88 -18.58
C ALA A 161 -0.29 4.04 -19.44
N LYS A 162 0.27 5.09 -18.83
CA LYS A 162 0.80 6.26 -19.55
C LYS A 162 2.19 5.96 -20.09
N GLU A 163 2.36 6.18 -21.40
CA GLU A 163 3.67 6.08 -22.06
C GLU A 163 4.55 7.32 -21.86
N TYR A 164 4.08 8.30 -21.07
CA TYR A 164 4.76 9.56 -20.80
C TYR A 164 4.61 9.92 -19.32
N PRO A 165 5.52 10.72 -18.76
CA PRO A 165 5.42 11.09 -17.36
C PRO A 165 4.15 11.87 -17.04
N SER A 166 3.41 11.42 -16.04
CA SER A 166 2.11 11.98 -15.65
C SER A 166 1.97 12.15 -14.15
N ASN A 167 1.12 13.09 -13.76
CA ASN A 167 0.72 13.36 -12.38
C ASN A 167 -0.81 13.17 -12.22
N ASP A 168 -1.36 12.16 -12.90
CA ASP A 168 -2.81 12.03 -13.05
C ASP A 168 -3.49 11.58 -11.75
N LEU A 169 -2.75 10.95 -10.82
CA LEU A 169 -3.29 10.57 -9.51
C LEU A 169 -3.79 11.76 -8.69
N VAL A 170 -3.22 12.96 -8.86
CA VAL A 170 -3.72 14.17 -8.17
C VAL A 170 -5.06 14.67 -8.73
N TYR A 171 -5.54 14.07 -9.82
CA TYR A 171 -6.83 14.38 -10.43
C TYR A 171 -7.80 13.19 -10.37
N ALA A 172 -7.39 12.07 -9.76
CA ALA A 172 -8.24 10.90 -9.58
C ALA A 172 -9.41 11.23 -8.64
N GLU A 173 -10.64 10.91 -9.00
CA GLU A 173 -11.82 11.20 -8.16
C GLU A 173 -11.74 10.57 -6.76
N THR A 174 -10.93 9.52 -6.62
CA THR A 174 -10.78 8.75 -5.40
C THR A 174 -9.61 9.20 -4.53
N HIS A 175 -8.73 10.09 -5.01
CA HIS A 175 -7.61 10.55 -4.20
C HIS A 175 -8.10 11.38 -3.01
N LYS A 176 -7.38 11.32 -1.89
CA LYS A 176 -7.61 12.15 -0.71
C LYS A 176 -6.34 12.78 -0.18
N LEU A 177 -5.21 12.11 -0.34
CA LEU A 177 -3.93 12.49 0.27
C LEU A 177 -2.85 12.77 -0.75
N ILE A 178 -2.86 12.12 -1.93
CA ILE A 178 -1.89 12.40 -2.98
C ILE A 178 -1.96 13.88 -3.40
N GLU A 179 -0.81 14.55 -3.37
CA GLU A 179 -0.59 15.91 -3.87
C GLU A 179 0.30 15.90 -5.12
N SER A 180 1.10 14.85 -5.30
CA SER A 180 1.83 14.61 -6.54
C SER A 180 2.18 13.14 -6.71
N ALA A 181 2.23 12.69 -7.95
CA ALA A 181 2.71 11.40 -8.38
C ALA A 181 3.46 11.61 -9.69
N TYR A 182 4.53 10.85 -9.90
CA TYR A 182 5.31 10.94 -11.12
C TYR A 182 5.95 9.59 -11.38
N ILE A 183 5.94 9.14 -12.63
CA ILE A 183 6.65 7.95 -13.10
C ILE A 183 7.31 8.33 -14.41
N ASP A 184 8.61 8.10 -14.53
CA ASP A 184 9.43 8.43 -15.69
C ASP A 184 10.56 7.41 -15.82
N GLY A 185 10.31 6.39 -16.64
CA GLY A 185 11.27 5.33 -16.90
C GLY A 185 11.77 4.67 -15.62
N ASP A 186 13.02 4.94 -15.27
CA ASP A 186 13.73 4.38 -14.12
C ASP A 186 13.56 5.16 -12.81
N HIS A 187 12.66 6.14 -12.78
CA HIS A 187 12.39 6.98 -11.61
C HIS A 187 10.90 7.15 -11.38
N ALA A 188 10.47 7.09 -10.12
CA ALA A 188 9.12 7.46 -9.70
C ALA A 188 9.14 8.20 -8.36
N PHE A 189 8.15 9.03 -8.12
CA PHE A 189 7.86 9.50 -6.78
C PHE A 189 6.36 9.65 -6.52
N LEU A 190 5.99 9.56 -5.25
CA LEU A 190 4.67 9.86 -4.74
C LEU A 190 4.80 10.83 -3.57
N ASP A 191 3.94 11.82 -3.52
CA ASP A 191 3.91 12.88 -2.52
C ASP A 191 2.49 13.00 -1.97
N ALA A 192 2.36 12.96 -0.64
CA ALA A 192 1.06 12.90 0.01
C ALA A 192 1.03 13.66 1.34
N LYS A 193 -0.15 14.15 1.71
CA LYS A 193 -0.39 14.72 3.04
C LYS A 193 -0.37 13.64 4.13
N ILE A 194 0.13 14.04 5.30
CA ILE A 194 0.02 13.30 6.55
C ILE A 194 -1.23 13.80 7.29
N ASN A 195 -2.08 12.86 7.72
CA ASN A 195 -3.27 13.15 8.54
C ASN A 195 -2.97 13.04 10.03
#